data_AF-A0A819XFE4-F1
#
_entry.id   AF-A0A819XFE4-F1
#
_cell.length_a   1.000
_cell.length_b   1.000
_cell.length_c   1.000
_cell.angle_alpha   90.00
_cell.angle_beta   90.00
_cell.angle_gamma   90.00
#
_symmetry.space_group_name_H-M   'P 1'
#
loop_
_entity.id
_entity.type
_entity.pdbx_description
1 polymer ?
#
loop_
_entity_poly.entity_id
_entity_poly.type
_entity_poly.pdbx_seq_one_letter_code
_entity_poly.pdbx_strand_id
1 'polypeptide(L)'
;MQISFSVIVLALLFRFADLSHFRGGSITWKPVNVSAVTNNTVDIIVEQSYSWLLAYYLCDNTTIATQGTIGDLNYLQCSIYPCDGYNNNLSTVVPCTDYSVSADVSSGKKSSILTLNSNSQFTLTFSGSAWLPLLTGGSAWSITTMINLQTRIDNGRLNTPPVSTVLPVIRVPVNIQSTIVIPMADDDNDYLRCRWAQTNHIINFSQNMVTVDECGGVCNAVPNATLYSDNTGTSCKMVFTGNTPGFYAAALQIEDFYSDENITAPLSSTPVQFLISVYIGSCQPSIIGAQPNGASINVARSTSMSSVTIIAQIGCINTTIVDFLKISPPGMTASAIVQNPTNSSLFSIQLNWIPTTLGSQVFCCAAIDNNLGQSDMY
;
A
#
# COMPACT_ATOMS: atom_id res chain seq x y z
N MET A 1 45.19 -50.71 -18.34
CA MET A 1 44.25 -49.87 -19.10
C MET A 1 42.83 -50.23 -18.68
N GLN A 2 42.26 -49.51 -17.71
CA GLN A 2 40.87 -49.09 -17.69
C GLN A 2 40.67 -48.20 -16.47
N ILE A 3 40.66 -46.89 -16.75
CA ILE A 3 40.29 -45.84 -15.81
C ILE A 3 38.76 -45.91 -15.71
N SER A 4 38.22 -46.19 -14.52
CA SER A 4 36.81 -45.94 -14.24
C SER A 4 36.68 -44.66 -13.44
N PHE A 5 36.34 -43.59 -14.15
CA PHE A 5 35.78 -42.35 -13.61
C PHE A 5 34.43 -42.69 -12.96
N SER A 6 34.31 -42.50 -11.64
CA SER A 6 33.01 -42.35 -11.00
C SER A 6 32.82 -40.89 -10.62
N VAL A 7 31.87 -40.28 -11.31
CA VAL A 7 31.47 -38.88 -11.27
C VAL A 7 30.94 -38.55 -9.87
N ILE A 8 31.61 -37.63 -9.19
CA ILE A 8 31.06 -36.94 -8.01
C ILE A 8 29.90 -36.07 -8.53
N VAL A 9 28.67 -36.49 -8.24
CA VAL A 9 27.48 -35.64 -8.41
C VAL A 9 27.57 -34.56 -7.33
N LEU A 10 28.19 -33.44 -7.68
CA LEU A 10 28.10 -32.21 -6.91
C LEU A 10 26.66 -31.73 -7.03
N ALA A 11 25.82 -32.09 -6.07
CA ALA A 11 24.51 -31.48 -5.88
C ALA A 11 24.76 -29.98 -5.63
N LEU A 12 24.71 -29.19 -6.70
CA LEU A 12 24.56 -27.74 -6.65
C LEU A 12 23.29 -27.47 -5.86
N LEU A 13 23.46 -27.23 -4.55
CA LEU A 13 22.52 -26.50 -3.74
C LEU A 13 22.43 -25.10 -4.38
N PHE A 14 21.59 -24.97 -5.40
CA PHE A 14 20.98 -23.70 -5.74
C PHE A 14 20.11 -23.34 -4.54
N ARG A 15 20.73 -22.73 -3.52
CA ARG A 15 19.99 -21.81 -2.68
C ARG A 15 19.58 -20.72 -3.65
N PHE A 16 18.31 -20.72 -4.05
CA PHE A 16 17.68 -19.48 -4.48
C PHE A 16 17.97 -18.52 -3.33
N ALA A 17 18.88 -17.58 -3.53
CA ALA A 17 18.90 -16.41 -2.69
C ALA A 17 17.58 -15.73 -3.02
N ASP A 18 16.55 -15.99 -2.21
CA ASP A 18 15.35 -15.17 -2.23
C ASP A 18 15.83 -13.77 -1.89
N LEU A 19 16.05 -12.96 -2.92
CA LEU A 19 16.55 -11.62 -2.74
C LEU A 19 15.47 -10.85 -1.99
N SER A 20 15.88 -10.08 -1.00
CA SER A 20 15.01 -9.38 -0.06
C SER A 20 14.59 -8.02 -0.62
N HIS A 21 13.52 -7.99 -1.41
CA HIS A 21 13.21 -6.85 -2.28
C HIS A 21 11.82 -6.24 -2.10
N PHE A 22 10.87 -6.91 -1.43
CA PHE A 22 9.54 -6.33 -1.20
C PHE A 22 9.54 -5.32 -0.05
N ARG A 23 8.73 -4.25 -0.19
CA ARG A 23 8.59 -3.16 0.80
C ARG A 23 7.13 -2.85 1.17
N GLY A 24 6.17 -3.55 0.57
CA GLY A 24 4.75 -3.37 0.87
C GLY A 24 3.92 -3.02 -0.36
N GLY A 25 2.63 -2.83 -0.15
CA GLY A 25 1.69 -2.55 -1.21
C GLY A 25 0.23 -2.66 -0.80
N SER A 26 -0.65 -2.42 -1.77
CA SER A 26 -2.10 -2.47 -1.64
C SER A 26 -2.73 -2.85 -2.99
N ILE A 27 -3.88 -3.50 -2.93
CA ILE A 27 -4.73 -3.80 -4.08
C ILE A 27 -6.15 -3.41 -3.72
N THR A 28 -6.80 -2.60 -4.53
CA THR A 28 -8.24 -2.30 -4.39
C THR A 28 -8.88 -2.35 -5.78
N TRP A 29 -10.19 -2.24 -5.82
CA TRP A 29 -10.94 -2.21 -7.07
C TRP A 29 -12.14 -1.28 -6.96
N LYS A 30 -12.74 -0.92 -8.09
CA LYS A 30 -14.03 -0.22 -8.13
C LYS A 30 -14.77 -0.50 -9.44
N PRO A 31 -16.11 -0.50 -9.44
CA PRO A 31 -16.87 -0.61 -10.68
C PRO A 31 -16.66 0.62 -11.55
N VAL A 32 -16.56 0.43 -12.88
CA VAL A 32 -16.56 1.54 -13.84
C VAL A 32 -17.91 2.26 -13.84
N ASN A 33 -18.99 1.50 -13.64
CA ASN A 33 -20.34 2.01 -13.49
C ASN A 33 -21.07 1.24 -12.39
N VAL A 34 -21.32 1.91 -11.26
CA VAL A 34 -22.01 1.36 -10.08
C VAL A 34 -23.44 0.87 -10.36
N SER A 35 -24.06 1.33 -11.46
CA SER A 35 -25.42 0.95 -11.86
C SER A 35 -25.47 -0.12 -12.96
N ALA A 36 -24.32 -0.59 -13.47
CA ALA A 36 -24.26 -1.53 -14.58
C ALA A 36 -24.54 -2.98 -14.17
N VAL A 37 -25.71 -3.24 -13.60
CA VAL A 37 -26.18 -4.58 -13.19
C VAL A 37 -26.96 -5.28 -14.31
N THR A 38 -27.24 -4.59 -15.41
CA THR A 38 -28.16 -5.08 -16.46
C THR A 38 -27.51 -6.01 -17.48
N ASN A 39 -26.18 -6.08 -17.50
CA ASN A 39 -25.41 -6.94 -18.41
C ASN A 39 -24.95 -8.19 -17.66
N ASN A 40 -24.69 -9.30 -18.37
CA ASN A 40 -24.07 -10.50 -17.79
C ASN A 40 -22.65 -10.27 -17.26
N THR A 41 -22.06 -9.10 -17.55
CA THR A 41 -20.70 -8.73 -17.17
C THR A 41 -20.64 -7.32 -16.59
N VAL A 42 -19.66 -7.08 -15.73
CA VAL A 42 -19.32 -5.81 -15.08
C VAL A 42 -17.87 -5.46 -15.38
N ASP A 43 -17.62 -4.22 -15.77
CA ASP A 43 -16.26 -3.69 -15.85
C ASP A 43 -15.85 -3.09 -14.50
N ILE A 44 -14.70 -3.50 -14.00
CA ILE A 44 -14.06 -2.94 -12.80
C ILE A 44 -12.68 -2.38 -13.14
N ILE A 45 -12.25 -1.38 -12.38
CA ILE A 45 -10.88 -0.89 -12.36
C ILE A 45 -10.20 -1.53 -11.15
N VAL A 46 -9.17 -2.33 -11.37
CA VAL A 46 -8.27 -2.82 -10.31
C VAL A 46 -7.11 -1.84 -10.18
N GLU A 47 -6.90 -1.32 -8.98
CA GLU A 47 -5.77 -0.45 -8.64
C GLU A 47 -4.74 -1.25 -7.83
N GLN A 48 -3.49 -1.25 -8.28
CA GLN A 48 -2.36 -1.93 -7.63
C GLN A 48 -1.30 -0.92 -7.27
N SER A 49 -0.80 -0.94 -6.04
CA SER A 49 0.36 -0.16 -5.60
C SER A 49 1.36 -1.07 -4.91
N TYR A 50 2.61 -1.04 -5.35
CA TYR A 50 3.67 -1.87 -4.79
C TYR A 50 4.94 -1.07 -4.61
N SER A 51 5.67 -1.41 -3.55
CA SER A 51 6.94 -0.80 -3.21
C SER A 51 8.02 -1.86 -3.05
N TRP A 52 9.22 -1.48 -3.45
CA TRP A 52 10.33 -2.38 -3.67
C TRP A 52 11.65 -1.76 -3.22
N LEU A 53 12.67 -2.59 -2.99
CA LEU A 53 14.04 -2.16 -2.76
C LEU A 53 14.57 -1.40 -3.98
N LEU A 54 15.01 -0.15 -3.77
CA LEU A 54 15.48 0.73 -4.85
C LEU A 54 16.66 0.13 -5.62
N ALA A 55 17.62 -0.46 -4.91
CA ALA A 55 18.80 -1.09 -5.53
C ALA A 55 18.47 -2.29 -6.43
N TYR A 56 17.29 -2.91 -6.25
CA TYR A 56 16.87 -4.08 -7.02
C TYR A 56 15.93 -3.71 -8.16
N TYR A 57 14.96 -2.84 -7.87
CA TYR A 57 14.04 -2.28 -8.85
C TYR A 57 14.28 -0.78 -8.96
N LEU A 58 15.24 -0.39 -9.79
CA LEU A 58 15.64 1.01 -9.92
C LEU A 58 14.46 1.87 -10.38
N CYS A 59 14.21 2.94 -9.64
CA CYS A 59 13.39 4.04 -10.09
C CYS A 59 14.08 5.37 -9.80
N ASP A 60 13.99 6.27 -10.77
CA ASP A 60 14.49 7.63 -10.71
C ASP A 60 13.58 8.56 -11.52
N ASN A 61 13.94 9.84 -11.60
CA ASN A 61 13.19 10.83 -12.38
C ASN A 61 13.04 10.43 -13.86
N THR A 62 14.04 9.76 -14.45
CA THR A 62 13.98 9.30 -15.84
C THR A 62 13.00 8.14 -16.01
N THR A 63 13.01 7.19 -15.09
CA THR A 63 12.08 6.06 -15.04
C THR A 63 10.64 6.57 -14.93
N ILE A 64 10.38 7.53 -14.03
CA ILE A 64 9.05 8.14 -13.87
C ILE A 64 8.64 8.87 -15.16
N ALA A 65 9.51 9.71 -15.72
CA ALA A 65 9.21 10.49 -16.92
C ALA A 65 8.93 9.63 -18.16
N THR A 66 9.56 8.45 -18.26
CA THR A 66 9.38 7.51 -19.37
C THR A 66 8.33 6.44 -19.10
N GLN A 67 7.64 6.49 -17.94
CA GLN A 67 6.70 5.46 -17.48
C GLN A 67 7.33 4.06 -17.42
N GLY A 68 8.62 4.01 -17.05
CA GLY A 68 9.33 2.77 -16.79
C GLY A 68 8.65 1.95 -15.69
N THR A 69 8.74 0.63 -15.81
CA THR A 69 8.00 -0.30 -14.94
C THR A 69 8.93 -1.02 -13.96
N ILE A 70 8.40 -1.35 -12.78
CA ILE A 70 9.14 -1.95 -11.66
C ILE A 70 8.35 -3.09 -11.02
N GLY A 71 9.07 -3.99 -10.35
CA GLY A 71 8.51 -5.10 -9.60
C GLY A 71 8.59 -6.44 -10.30
N ASP A 72 8.30 -7.50 -9.55
CA ASP A 72 8.31 -8.87 -10.08
C ASP A 72 7.25 -9.04 -11.18
N LEU A 73 7.66 -9.67 -12.28
CA LEU A 73 6.73 -10.11 -13.31
C LEU A 73 6.01 -11.38 -12.87
N ASN A 74 4.82 -11.19 -12.34
CA ASN A 74 3.85 -12.23 -12.05
C ASN A 74 2.46 -11.75 -12.51
N TYR A 75 1.42 -12.50 -12.18
CA TYR A 75 0.03 -12.16 -12.41
C TYR A 75 -0.75 -12.31 -11.12
N LEU A 76 -1.74 -11.44 -10.87
CA LEU A 76 -2.65 -11.64 -9.76
C LEU A 76 -3.29 -13.01 -9.89
N GLN A 77 -3.27 -13.77 -8.81
CA GLN A 77 -3.83 -15.09 -8.75
C GLN A 77 -5.21 -14.99 -8.13
N CYS A 78 -6.18 -15.62 -8.76
CA CYS A 78 -7.44 -15.90 -8.10
C CYS A 78 -7.27 -17.13 -7.20
N SER A 79 -7.52 -16.98 -5.90
CA SER A 79 -7.24 -18.05 -4.94
C SER A 79 -8.25 -19.20 -4.99
N ILE A 80 -9.47 -19.00 -5.53
CA ILE A 80 -10.52 -20.05 -5.59
C ILE A 80 -11.33 -20.01 -6.90
N TYR A 81 -11.57 -21.19 -7.47
CA TYR A 81 -12.40 -21.41 -8.66
C TYR A 81 -13.89 -21.57 -8.29
N PRO A 82 -14.85 -21.06 -9.09
CA PRO A 82 -14.63 -20.35 -10.35
C PRO A 82 -14.21 -18.89 -10.13
N CYS A 83 -13.20 -18.45 -10.87
CA CYS A 83 -12.76 -17.05 -10.89
C CYS A 83 -13.65 -16.17 -11.79
N ASP A 84 -14.87 -16.65 -12.08
CA ASP A 84 -15.99 -16.01 -12.75
C ASP A 84 -15.63 -14.94 -13.80
N GLY A 85 -14.86 -15.36 -14.81
CA GLY A 85 -14.44 -14.52 -15.94
C GLY A 85 -12.99 -14.03 -15.87
N TYR A 86 -12.33 -14.16 -14.72
CA TYR A 86 -10.91 -13.84 -14.56
C TYR A 86 -10.00 -14.98 -15.03
N ASN A 87 -9.01 -14.64 -15.85
CA ASN A 87 -8.10 -15.58 -16.52
C ASN A 87 -6.62 -15.36 -16.13
N ASN A 88 -6.35 -14.85 -14.92
CA ASN A 88 -5.00 -14.61 -14.39
C ASN A 88 -4.09 -13.80 -15.34
N ASN A 89 -4.66 -12.82 -16.04
CA ASN A 89 -3.95 -12.02 -17.04
C ASN A 89 -3.48 -10.65 -16.52
N LEU A 90 -3.76 -10.32 -15.25
CA LEU A 90 -3.42 -9.02 -14.70
C LEU A 90 -2.02 -9.04 -14.10
N SER A 91 -1.05 -8.47 -14.82
CA SER A 91 0.36 -8.42 -14.39
C SER A 91 0.53 -7.74 -13.03
N THR A 92 1.59 -8.05 -12.30
CA THR A 92 1.96 -7.39 -11.02
C THR A 92 2.98 -6.26 -11.19
N VAL A 93 3.58 -6.10 -12.36
CA VAL A 93 4.53 -5.01 -12.63
C VAL A 93 3.76 -3.68 -12.73
N VAL A 94 4.27 -2.63 -12.09
CA VAL A 94 3.64 -1.30 -12.04
C VAL A 94 4.57 -0.25 -12.64
N PRO A 95 4.05 0.81 -13.31
CA PRO A 95 4.86 1.95 -13.67
C PRO A 95 5.32 2.66 -12.39
N CYS A 96 6.58 3.10 -12.38
CA CYS A 96 7.10 3.82 -11.23
C CYS A 96 6.45 5.20 -11.12
N THR A 97 6.04 5.56 -9.90
CA THR A 97 5.50 6.88 -9.56
C THR A 97 6.44 7.65 -8.64
N ASP A 98 7.17 6.96 -7.77
CA ASP A 98 7.99 7.58 -6.72
C ASP A 98 9.21 6.73 -6.39
N TYR A 99 10.25 7.39 -5.87
CA TYR A 99 11.40 6.74 -5.27
C TYR A 99 11.93 7.58 -4.10
N SER A 100 12.67 6.93 -3.20
CA SER A 100 13.35 7.56 -2.07
C SER A 100 14.70 6.89 -1.86
N VAL A 101 15.76 7.68 -2.03
CA VAL A 101 17.13 7.21 -1.77
C VAL A 101 17.35 7.07 -0.26
N SER A 102 16.79 7.97 0.55
CA SER A 102 16.95 7.94 2.01
C SER A 102 16.21 6.79 2.69
N ALA A 103 15.12 6.29 2.08
CA ALA A 103 14.40 5.11 2.55
C ALA A 103 14.76 3.82 1.80
N ASP A 104 15.55 3.90 0.72
CA ASP A 104 15.92 2.78 -0.15
C ASP A 104 14.70 2.07 -0.77
N VAL A 105 13.80 2.87 -1.34
CA VAL A 105 12.51 2.41 -1.90
C VAL A 105 12.25 2.95 -3.31
N SER A 106 11.72 2.09 -4.17
CA SER A 106 10.99 2.44 -5.39
C SER A 106 9.51 2.08 -5.21
N SER A 107 8.60 2.93 -5.67
CA SER A 107 7.15 2.68 -5.58
C SER A 107 6.46 2.95 -6.90
N GLY A 108 5.44 2.16 -7.19
CA GLY A 108 4.64 2.34 -8.39
C GLY A 108 3.17 2.06 -8.15
N LYS A 109 2.34 2.59 -9.03
CA LYS A 109 0.89 2.40 -9.00
C LYS A 109 0.35 2.26 -10.42
N LYS A 110 -0.60 1.35 -10.61
CA LYS A 110 -1.36 1.26 -11.87
C LYS A 110 -2.84 1.02 -11.62
N SER A 111 -3.60 1.29 -12.67
CA SER A 111 -5.01 0.93 -12.79
C SER A 111 -5.19 0.08 -14.04
N SER A 112 -6.02 -0.95 -13.97
CA SER A 112 -6.32 -1.82 -15.13
C SER A 112 -7.79 -2.19 -15.13
N ILE A 113 -8.41 -2.19 -16.31
CA ILE A 113 -9.81 -2.56 -16.47
C ILE A 113 -9.90 -4.08 -16.63
N LEU A 114 -10.76 -4.70 -15.83
CA LEU A 114 -11.15 -6.10 -15.96
C LEU A 114 -12.65 -6.17 -16.23
N THR A 115 -13.05 -7.01 -17.18
CA THR A 115 -14.45 -7.39 -17.40
C THR A 115 -14.70 -8.73 -16.74
N LEU A 116 -15.59 -8.77 -15.76
CA LEU A 116 -15.93 -9.96 -14.98
C LEU A 116 -17.40 -10.30 -15.16
N ASN A 117 -17.81 -11.52 -14.81
CA ASN A 117 -19.24 -11.85 -14.78
C ASN A 117 -19.95 -11.03 -13.69
N SER A 118 -21.24 -10.74 -13.89
CA SER A 118 -22.05 -10.10 -12.86
C SER A 118 -22.27 -11.04 -11.67
N ASN A 119 -22.34 -10.48 -10.46
CA ASN A 119 -22.48 -11.22 -9.20
C ASN A 119 -21.29 -12.12 -8.80
N SER A 120 -20.15 -12.02 -9.48
CA SER A 120 -18.93 -12.74 -9.10
C SER A 120 -18.47 -12.41 -7.69
N GLN A 121 -18.00 -13.44 -6.98
CA GLN A 121 -17.40 -13.30 -5.65
C GLN A 121 -16.16 -14.18 -5.58
N PHE A 122 -14.99 -13.56 -5.47
CA PHE A 122 -13.70 -14.26 -5.39
C PHE A 122 -12.63 -13.33 -4.80
N THR A 123 -11.39 -13.81 -4.69
CA THR A 123 -10.27 -12.98 -4.23
C THR A 123 -9.22 -12.85 -5.31
N LEU A 124 -8.54 -11.70 -5.34
CA LEU A 124 -7.32 -11.51 -6.13
C LEU A 124 -6.14 -11.35 -5.18
N THR A 125 -5.09 -12.12 -5.44
CA THR A 125 -3.95 -12.25 -4.54
C THR A 125 -2.65 -12.00 -5.28
N PHE A 126 -1.78 -11.18 -4.70
CA PHE A 126 -0.37 -11.13 -5.06
C PHE A 126 0.49 -11.68 -3.93
N SER A 127 1.12 -12.82 -4.15
CA SER A 127 1.98 -13.48 -3.17
C SER A 127 3.37 -13.77 -3.74
N GLY A 128 4.38 -13.78 -2.87
CA GLY A 128 5.76 -14.06 -3.27
C GLY A 128 6.73 -14.00 -2.08
N SER A 129 8.03 -13.97 -2.40
CA SER A 129 9.13 -13.81 -1.45
C SER A 129 10.33 -13.12 -2.11
N ALA A 130 11.19 -12.37 -1.40
CA ALA A 130 11.18 -12.13 0.05
C ALA A 130 11.02 -10.65 0.45
N TRP A 131 10.32 -10.40 1.55
CA TRP A 131 10.55 -9.22 2.39
C TRP A 131 12.04 -9.09 2.72
N LEU A 132 12.48 -7.89 3.12
CA LEU A 132 13.78 -7.75 3.77
C LEU A 132 13.85 -8.51 5.09
N PRO A 133 15.06 -8.79 5.63
CA PRO A 133 15.18 -9.42 6.93
C PRO A 133 14.40 -8.65 8.00
N LEU A 134 13.40 -9.31 8.58
CA LEU A 134 12.54 -8.77 9.62
C LEU A 134 12.98 -9.30 10.99
N LEU A 135 12.73 -8.52 12.03
CA LEU A 135 12.92 -8.95 13.41
C LEU A 135 11.90 -10.02 13.84
N THR A 136 10.70 -9.97 13.25
CA THR A 136 9.59 -10.88 13.50
C THR A 136 8.82 -11.16 12.22
N GLY A 137 8.21 -12.35 12.13
CA GLY A 137 7.55 -12.84 10.92
C GLY A 137 8.48 -13.63 10.00
N GLY A 138 7.94 -14.07 8.87
CA GLY A 138 8.64 -14.77 7.81
C GLY A 138 8.96 -13.87 6.61
N SER A 139 9.53 -14.47 5.55
CA SER A 139 9.95 -13.74 4.35
C SER A 139 8.85 -13.59 3.29
N ALA A 140 7.79 -14.39 3.35
CA ALA A 140 6.73 -14.36 2.34
C ALA A 140 5.77 -13.18 2.54
N TRP A 141 5.24 -12.63 1.45
CA TRP A 141 4.08 -11.74 1.45
C TRP A 141 2.90 -12.41 0.75
N SER A 142 1.70 -11.98 1.11
CA SER A 142 0.46 -12.26 0.39
C SER A 142 -0.44 -11.04 0.54
N ILE A 143 -0.84 -10.40 -0.55
CA ILE A 143 -1.70 -9.22 -0.56
C ILE A 143 -2.99 -9.63 -1.28
N THR A 144 -4.04 -9.83 -0.49
CA THR A 144 -5.30 -10.42 -0.94
C THR A 144 -6.44 -9.42 -0.81
N THR A 145 -7.09 -9.09 -1.92
CA THR A 145 -8.32 -8.27 -1.94
C THR A 145 -9.55 -9.13 -2.23
N MET A 146 -10.68 -8.74 -1.66
CA MET A 146 -11.98 -9.39 -1.89
C MET A 146 -12.74 -8.68 -3.01
N ILE A 147 -13.07 -9.43 -4.08
CA ILE A 147 -13.96 -9.01 -5.16
C ILE A 147 -15.38 -9.47 -4.82
N ASN A 148 -16.31 -8.52 -4.79
CA ASN A 148 -17.73 -8.80 -4.55
C ASN A 148 -18.60 -7.93 -5.47
N LEU A 149 -19.07 -8.52 -6.57
CA LEU A 149 -19.89 -7.85 -7.58
C LEU A 149 -21.39 -8.11 -7.37
N GLN A 150 -21.78 -8.52 -6.16
CA GLN A 150 -23.20 -8.55 -5.81
C GLN A 150 -23.72 -7.13 -5.66
N THR A 151 -24.97 -6.94 -6.08
CA THR A 151 -25.65 -5.69 -5.81
C THR A 151 -25.93 -5.58 -4.33
N ARG A 152 -25.70 -4.38 -3.82
CA ARG A 152 -26.00 -4.05 -2.44
C ARG A 152 -27.51 -4.02 -2.25
N ILE A 153 -27.96 -4.57 -1.13
CA ILE A 153 -29.38 -4.68 -0.79
C ILE A 153 -30.02 -3.34 -0.40
N ASP A 154 -29.23 -2.39 0.08
CA ASP A 154 -29.66 -1.09 0.59
C ASP A 154 -29.99 -0.09 -0.52
N ASN A 155 -29.20 -0.07 -1.59
CA ASN A 155 -29.28 0.94 -2.64
C ASN A 155 -29.35 0.37 -4.08
N GLY A 156 -29.24 -0.95 -4.25
CA GLY A 156 -29.30 -1.63 -5.54
C GLY A 156 -28.11 -1.38 -6.47
N ARG A 157 -27.00 -0.83 -5.96
CA ARG A 157 -25.77 -0.53 -6.71
C ARG A 157 -24.67 -1.52 -6.37
N LEU A 158 -23.64 -1.56 -7.21
CA LEU A 158 -22.39 -2.24 -6.87
C LEU A 158 -21.62 -1.44 -5.83
N ASN A 159 -20.89 -2.17 -4.99
CA ASN A 159 -20.02 -1.59 -3.98
C ASN A 159 -18.75 -0.94 -4.58
N THR A 160 -18.30 0.15 -4.00
CA THR A 160 -17.01 0.80 -4.26
C THR A 160 -16.11 0.59 -3.04
N PRO A 161 -15.19 -0.38 -3.08
CA PRO A 161 -14.27 -0.63 -1.97
C PRO A 161 -13.46 0.58 -1.51
N PRO A 162 -13.02 0.59 -0.24
CA PRO A 162 -12.24 1.69 0.30
C PRO A 162 -10.88 1.75 -0.38
N VAL A 163 -10.38 2.98 -0.52
CA VAL A 163 -9.01 3.25 -0.94
C VAL A 163 -8.17 3.48 0.30
N SER A 164 -7.09 2.71 0.42
CA SER A 164 -6.08 2.91 1.45
C SER A 164 -4.69 2.65 0.88
N THR A 165 -3.76 3.53 1.23
CA THR A 165 -2.35 3.49 0.84
C THR A 165 -1.55 4.13 1.95
N VAL A 166 -0.35 3.62 2.22
CA VAL A 166 0.52 4.07 3.30
C VAL A 166 1.93 4.22 2.76
N LEU A 167 2.77 4.96 3.49
CA LEU A 167 4.19 4.99 3.17
C LEU A 167 4.80 3.58 3.26
N PRO A 168 5.72 3.23 2.35
CA PRO A 168 6.29 1.89 2.29
C PRO A 168 7.23 1.61 3.47
N VAL A 169 7.81 2.67 4.05
CA VAL A 169 8.66 2.58 5.24
C VAL A 169 8.31 3.73 6.18
N ILE A 170 7.81 3.38 7.36
CA ILE A 170 7.54 4.30 8.47
C ILE A 170 8.63 4.10 9.53
N ARG A 171 9.33 5.17 9.90
CA ARG A 171 10.45 5.13 10.84
C ARG A 171 9.96 5.51 12.24
N VAL A 172 10.23 4.64 13.19
CA VAL A 172 9.84 4.81 14.59
C VAL A 172 11.10 4.89 15.46
N PRO A 173 11.28 5.94 16.26
CA PRO A 173 12.39 6.02 17.20
C PRO A 173 12.35 4.88 18.24
N VAL A 174 13.51 4.31 18.55
CA VAL A 174 13.61 3.25 19.56
C VAL A 174 13.11 3.71 20.93
N ASN A 175 12.31 2.89 21.60
CA ASN A 175 11.69 3.14 22.91
C ASN A 175 10.76 4.37 22.98
N ILE A 176 10.31 4.89 21.84
CA ILE A 176 9.27 5.92 21.79
C ILE A 176 7.98 5.29 21.30
N GLN A 177 6.87 5.60 21.97
CA GLN A 177 5.54 5.22 21.51
C GLN A 177 5.15 6.12 20.34
N SER A 178 4.91 5.53 19.19
CA SER A 178 4.46 6.22 17.98
C SER A 178 3.06 5.76 17.58
N THR A 179 2.29 6.69 17.02
CA THR A 179 0.97 6.41 16.46
C THR A 179 1.06 6.49 14.94
N ILE A 180 0.75 5.40 14.27
CA ILE A 180 0.68 5.31 12.81
C ILE A 180 -0.79 5.35 12.43
N VAL A 181 -1.21 6.42 11.76
CA VAL A 181 -2.57 6.55 11.23
C VAL A 181 -2.61 5.87 9.87
N ILE A 182 -3.57 4.98 9.64
CA ILE A 182 -3.78 4.34 8.34
C ILE A 182 -4.90 5.11 7.64
N PRO A 183 -4.63 5.82 6.54
CA PRO A 183 -5.64 6.59 5.84
C PRO A 183 -6.59 5.65 5.12
N MET A 184 -7.88 5.91 5.26
CA MET A 184 -8.95 5.13 4.64
C MET A 184 -9.95 6.13 4.09
N ALA A 185 -10.36 5.94 2.84
CA ALA A 185 -11.38 6.75 2.19
C ALA A 185 -12.37 5.82 1.50
N ASP A 186 -13.64 6.17 1.58
CA ASP A 186 -14.74 5.44 0.96
C ASP A 186 -15.65 6.42 0.21
N ASP A 187 -16.12 5.98 -0.96
CA ASP A 187 -16.93 6.80 -1.86
C ASP A 187 -18.45 6.55 -1.67
N ASP A 188 -18.83 5.51 -0.92
CA ASP A 188 -20.22 5.07 -0.72
C ASP A 188 -20.83 5.50 0.65
N ASN A 189 -20.03 6.14 1.51
CA ASN A 189 -20.33 6.52 2.91
C ASN A 189 -20.60 5.32 3.83
N ASP A 190 -19.81 4.28 3.65
CA ASP A 190 -19.85 3.07 4.46
C ASP A 190 -19.06 3.19 5.76
N TYR A 191 -19.31 2.23 6.67
CA TYR A 191 -18.49 2.07 7.86
C TYR A 191 -17.20 1.34 7.50
N LEU A 192 -16.08 2.01 7.71
CA LEU A 192 -14.75 1.43 7.49
C LEU A 192 -14.16 0.97 8.81
N ARG A 193 -13.66 -0.26 8.83
CA ARG A 193 -12.90 -0.82 9.95
C ARG A 193 -11.58 -1.37 9.45
N CYS A 194 -10.59 -1.43 10.32
CA CYS A 194 -9.34 -2.10 10.01
C CYS A 194 -9.01 -3.19 11.02
N ARG A 195 -8.39 -4.24 10.51
CA ARG A 195 -7.92 -5.37 11.32
C ARG A 195 -6.57 -5.85 10.83
N TRP A 196 -5.89 -6.62 11.67
CA TRP A 196 -4.73 -7.39 11.24
C TRP A 196 -5.14 -8.44 10.21
N ALA A 197 -4.30 -8.61 9.19
CA ALA A 197 -4.41 -9.68 8.21
C ALA A 197 -4.18 -11.05 8.89
N GLN A 198 -4.82 -12.10 8.37
CA GLN A 198 -4.77 -13.45 8.94
C GLN A 198 -4.34 -14.51 7.91
N THR A 199 -3.64 -15.55 8.39
CA THR A 199 -3.18 -16.67 7.53
C THR A 199 -4.32 -17.59 7.07
N ASN A 200 -5.36 -17.74 7.89
CA ASN A 200 -6.50 -18.63 7.63
C ASN A 200 -7.81 -17.85 7.74
N HIS A 201 -7.88 -16.69 7.08
CA HIS A 201 -9.09 -15.88 7.11
C HIS A 201 -10.21 -16.58 6.33
N ILE A 202 -11.39 -16.71 6.92
CA ILE A 202 -12.55 -17.33 6.28
C ILE A 202 -13.45 -16.23 5.72
N ILE A 203 -13.58 -16.18 4.40
CA ILE A 203 -14.51 -15.33 3.68
C ILE A 203 -15.75 -16.16 3.33
N ASN A 204 -16.92 -15.67 3.72
CA ASN A 204 -18.21 -16.30 3.42
C ASN A 204 -18.82 -15.64 2.19
N PHE A 205 -18.67 -16.26 1.03
CA PHE A 205 -19.42 -15.88 -0.17
C PHE A 205 -20.78 -16.57 -0.18
N SER A 206 -21.72 -16.05 -0.97
CA SER A 206 -23.11 -16.55 -0.98
C SER A 206 -23.23 -18.02 -1.36
N GLN A 207 -22.27 -18.54 -2.13
CA GLN A 207 -22.30 -19.92 -2.64
C GLN A 207 -21.13 -20.77 -2.13
N ASN A 208 -20.14 -20.19 -1.45
CA ASN A 208 -18.95 -20.92 -1.02
C ASN A 208 -18.24 -20.23 0.16
N MET A 209 -17.47 -20.99 0.93
CA MET A 209 -16.55 -20.47 1.92
C MET A 209 -15.12 -20.60 1.43
N VAL A 210 -14.31 -19.57 1.67
CA VAL A 210 -12.94 -19.47 1.17
C VAL A 210 -12.01 -19.21 2.33
N THR A 211 -10.97 -20.03 2.47
CA THR A 211 -9.86 -19.75 3.39
C THR A 211 -8.73 -19.11 2.61
N VAL A 212 -8.35 -17.89 2.99
CA VAL A 212 -7.25 -17.15 2.36
C VAL A 212 -6.12 -16.87 3.35
N ASP A 213 -4.91 -16.85 2.81
CA ASP A 213 -3.74 -16.26 3.46
C ASP A 213 -3.59 -14.80 3.00
N GLU A 214 -3.83 -13.87 3.91
CA GLU A 214 -3.84 -12.42 3.66
C GLU A 214 -2.50 -11.73 3.93
N CYS A 215 -1.48 -12.46 4.38
CA CYS A 215 -0.24 -11.87 4.88
C CYS A 215 1.01 -12.72 4.65
N GLY A 216 0.88 -13.96 4.20
CA GLY A 216 2.02 -14.84 3.97
C GLY A 216 2.76 -15.09 5.29
N GLY A 217 3.99 -14.61 5.38
CA GLY A 217 4.83 -14.75 6.56
C GLY A 217 4.63 -13.65 7.62
N VAL A 218 3.89 -12.57 7.34
CA VAL A 218 3.91 -11.36 8.18
C VAL A 218 2.61 -11.09 8.95
N CYS A 219 1.81 -12.13 9.17
CA CYS A 219 0.58 -12.05 9.95
C CYS A 219 0.88 -11.72 11.42
N ASN A 220 0.33 -10.62 11.94
CA ASN A 220 0.62 -10.12 13.30
C ASN A 220 2.12 -9.98 13.61
N ALA A 221 2.94 -9.63 12.60
CA ALA A 221 4.39 -9.57 12.71
C ALA A 221 4.94 -8.28 13.34
N VAL A 222 4.09 -7.44 13.93
CA VAL A 222 4.50 -6.28 14.73
C VAL A 222 4.12 -6.53 16.19
N PRO A 223 5.03 -7.11 17.00
CA PRO A 223 4.71 -7.49 18.37
C PRO A 223 4.40 -6.26 19.23
N ASN A 224 3.46 -6.40 20.16
CA ASN A 224 3.03 -5.35 21.10
C ASN A 224 2.41 -4.09 20.45
N ALA A 225 2.12 -4.11 19.15
CA ALA A 225 1.33 -3.08 18.52
C ALA A 225 -0.15 -3.24 18.89
N THR A 226 -0.82 -2.14 19.23
CA THR A 226 -2.27 -2.09 19.43
C THR A 226 -2.90 -1.41 18.23
N LEU A 227 -3.84 -2.09 17.57
CA LEU A 227 -4.61 -1.53 16.46
C LEU A 227 -5.97 -1.07 16.99
N TYR A 228 -6.25 0.22 16.85
CA TYR A 228 -7.54 0.82 17.12
C TYR A 228 -8.32 0.91 15.81
N SER A 229 -9.62 0.60 15.89
CA SER A 229 -10.56 0.70 14.78
C SER A 229 -11.95 0.96 15.36
N ASP A 230 -12.72 1.81 14.69
CA ASP A 230 -14.14 2.04 14.90
C ASP A 230 -14.86 2.17 13.55
N ASN A 231 -16.15 2.53 13.55
CA ASN A 231 -16.99 2.62 12.35
C ASN A 231 -16.80 3.91 11.52
N THR A 232 -15.97 4.85 11.98
CA THR A 232 -15.95 6.23 11.44
C THR A 232 -14.96 6.45 10.30
N GLY A 233 -14.17 5.45 9.93
CA GLY A 233 -13.10 5.56 8.93
C GLY A 233 -11.91 6.45 9.33
N THR A 234 -11.99 7.22 10.41
CA THR A 234 -10.92 8.13 10.89
C THR A 234 -10.06 7.53 12.01
N SER A 235 -10.35 6.28 12.39
CA SER A 235 -9.87 5.67 13.63
C SER A 235 -8.84 4.59 13.46
N CYS A 236 -8.52 4.15 12.23
CA CYS A 236 -7.52 3.13 12.03
C CYS A 236 -6.14 3.65 12.43
N LYS A 237 -5.72 3.29 13.65
CA LYS A 237 -4.52 3.80 14.28
C LYS A 237 -3.76 2.65 14.91
N MET A 238 -2.51 2.48 14.52
CA MET A 238 -1.61 1.54 15.13
C MET A 238 -0.72 2.27 16.13
N VAL A 239 -0.82 1.91 17.41
CA VAL A 239 0.09 2.38 18.45
C VAL A 239 1.16 1.32 18.67
N PHE A 240 2.42 1.71 18.50
CA PHE A 240 3.56 0.80 18.56
C PHE A 240 4.73 1.45 19.31
N THR A 241 5.48 0.64 20.07
CA THR A 241 6.74 1.06 20.70
C THR A 241 7.81 0.06 20.29
N GLY A 242 8.73 0.50 19.43
CA GLY A 242 9.81 -0.34 18.95
C GLY A 242 10.97 -0.41 19.94
N ASN A 243 11.19 -1.55 20.59
CA ASN A 243 12.28 -1.70 21.56
C ASN A 243 13.62 -2.12 20.94
N THR A 244 13.57 -2.78 19.78
CA THR A 244 14.76 -3.31 19.09
C THR A 244 14.88 -2.65 17.72
N PRO A 245 16.02 -2.00 17.41
CA PRO A 245 16.28 -1.46 16.08
C PRO A 245 16.27 -2.55 15.00
N GLY A 246 15.65 -2.25 13.86
CA GLY A 246 15.47 -3.19 12.76
C GLY A 246 14.11 -3.01 12.08
N PHE A 247 13.77 -3.93 11.20
CA PHE A 247 12.53 -3.85 10.41
C PHE A 247 11.47 -4.81 10.92
N TYR A 248 10.24 -4.31 10.94
CA TYR A 248 9.01 -5.07 11.12
C TYR A 248 8.15 -4.86 9.88
N ALA A 249 7.28 -5.82 9.58
CA ALA A 249 6.28 -5.67 8.53
C ALA A 249 4.88 -5.70 9.14
N ALA A 250 4.05 -4.75 8.76
CA ALA A 250 2.64 -4.71 9.10
C ALA A 250 1.81 -5.19 7.92
N ALA A 251 0.80 -6.01 8.20
CA ALA A 251 -0.20 -6.43 7.22
C ALA A 251 -1.59 -6.26 7.79
N LEU A 252 -2.38 -5.40 7.14
CA LEU A 252 -3.71 -5.00 7.55
C LEU A 252 -4.72 -5.26 6.43
N GLN A 253 -5.99 -5.38 6.83
CA GLN A 253 -7.14 -5.39 5.94
C GLN A 253 -8.03 -4.20 6.32
N ILE A 254 -8.38 -3.39 5.32
CA ILE A 254 -9.33 -2.29 5.43
C ILE A 254 -10.65 -2.79 4.88
N GLU A 255 -11.59 -3.00 5.79
CA GLU A 255 -12.87 -3.61 5.52
C GLU A 255 -13.96 -2.55 5.52
N ASP A 256 -14.88 -2.72 4.59
CA ASP A 256 -15.99 -1.84 4.34
C ASP A 256 -17.30 -2.58 4.65
N PHE A 257 -18.19 -1.92 5.38
CA PHE A 257 -19.44 -2.45 5.87
C PHE A 257 -20.56 -1.46 5.58
N TYR A 258 -21.77 -1.98 5.37
CA TYR A 258 -22.97 -1.15 5.44
C TYR A 258 -22.92 -0.20 6.64
N SER A 259 -23.50 0.99 6.48
CA SER A 259 -23.72 1.96 7.54
C SER A 259 -24.77 1.51 8.58
N ASP A 260 -24.71 0.24 8.98
CA ASP A 260 -25.47 -0.43 10.02
C ASP A 260 -24.50 -1.22 10.91
N GLU A 261 -24.43 -0.87 12.19
CA GLU A 261 -23.50 -1.46 13.16
C GLU A 261 -23.74 -2.96 13.40
N ASN A 262 -24.95 -3.46 13.07
CA ASN A 262 -25.30 -4.87 13.25
C ASN A 262 -24.74 -5.77 12.13
N ILE A 263 -24.25 -5.19 11.03
CA ILE A 263 -23.62 -5.94 9.96
C ILE A 263 -22.16 -6.24 10.31
N THR A 264 -21.84 -7.53 10.31
CA THR A 264 -20.50 -8.04 10.65
C THR A 264 -19.76 -8.64 9.46
N ALA A 265 -20.42 -8.81 8.31
CA ALA A 265 -19.79 -9.29 7.10
C ALA A 265 -19.37 -8.07 6.24
N PRO A 266 -18.09 -7.96 5.86
CA PRO A 266 -17.64 -6.86 5.01
C PRO A 266 -18.16 -7.02 3.58
N LEU A 267 -18.42 -5.89 2.92
CA LEU A 267 -18.75 -5.78 1.50
C LEU A 267 -17.52 -5.95 0.62
N SER A 268 -16.39 -5.43 1.09
CA SER A 268 -15.10 -5.46 0.42
C SER A 268 -13.95 -5.41 1.44
N SER A 269 -12.74 -5.78 0.99
CA SER A 269 -11.53 -5.74 1.82
C SER A 269 -10.32 -5.32 0.99
N THR A 270 -9.69 -4.22 1.39
CA THR A 270 -8.49 -3.65 0.76
C THR A 270 -7.27 -3.96 1.63
N PRO A 271 -6.35 -4.85 1.18
CA PRO A 271 -5.12 -5.14 1.89
C PRO A 271 -4.16 -3.96 1.87
N VAL A 272 -3.46 -3.74 2.99
CA VAL A 272 -2.38 -2.76 3.09
C VAL A 272 -1.21 -3.37 3.83
N GLN A 273 -0.03 -3.38 3.20
CA GLN A 273 1.22 -3.86 3.79
C GLN A 273 2.32 -2.83 3.68
N PHE A 274 3.12 -2.68 4.74
CA PHE A 274 4.21 -1.70 4.82
C PHE A 274 5.24 -2.09 5.88
N LEU A 275 6.36 -1.39 5.88
CA LEU A 275 7.44 -1.60 6.85
C LEU A 275 7.43 -0.57 7.96
N ILE A 276 7.81 -1.03 9.14
CA ILE A 276 8.18 -0.17 10.26
C ILE A 276 9.69 -0.36 10.49
N SER A 277 10.45 0.72 10.38
CA SER A 277 11.90 0.75 10.64
C SER A 277 12.14 1.39 12.00
N VAL A 278 12.48 0.56 12.99
CA VAL A 278 12.87 1.05 14.31
C VAL A 278 14.33 1.48 14.25
N TYR A 279 14.61 2.74 14.59
CA TYR A 279 15.95 3.32 14.44
C TYR A 279 16.42 4.01 15.72
N ILE A 280 17.74 4.18 15.84
CA ILE A 280 18.35 4.92 16.94
C ILE A 280 18.36 6.40 16.57
N GLY A 281 17.61 7.18 17.35
CA GLY A 281 17.44 8.61 17.19
C GLY A 281 16.22 9.03 18.01
N SER A 282 16.08 10.31 18.31
CA SER A 282 14.92 10.85 19.02
C SER A 282 14.38 12.13 18.38
N CYS A 283 15.02 12.56 17.30
CA CYS A 283 14.70 13.79 16.62
C CYS A 283 14.01 13.48 15.31
N GLN A 284 12.86 14.09 15.11
CA GLN A 284 12.03 13.89 13.93
C GLN A 284 11.62 15.26 13.38
N PRO A 285 11.70 15.46 12.05
CA PRO A 285 11.06 16.63 11.45
C PRO A 285 9.55 16.55 11.64
N SER A 286 8.86 17.64 11.37
CA SER A 286 7.40 17.69 11.37
C SER A 286 6.92 18.30 10.06
N ILE A 287 5.83 17.77 9.51
CA ILE A 287 5.14 18.45 8.42
C ILE A 287 4.23 19.51 9.06
N ILE A 288 4.46 20.75 8.68
CA ILE A 288 3.71 21.91 9.15
C ILE A 288 2.97 22.51 7.95
N GLY A 289 1.78 23.06 8.13
CA GLY A 289 1.06 23.63 7.00
C GLY A 289 -0.40 23.93 7.28
N ALA A 290 -1.03 24.60 6.33
CA ALA A 290 -2.44 24.99 6.41
C ALA A 290 -3.40 23.82 6.16
N GLN A 291 -2.95 22.77 5.49
CA GLN A 291 -3.74 21.57 5.24
C GLN A 291 -3.51 20.58 6.38
N PRO A 292 -4.53 20.20 7.18
CA PRO A 292 -4.36 19.21 8.23
C PRO A 292 -4.08 17.81 7.64
N ASN A 293 -3.45 16.93 8.43
CA ASN A 293 -3.37 15.50 8.10
C ASN A 293 -4.80 14.94 7.91
N GLY A 294 -5.03 14.19 6.83
CA GLY A 294 -6.35 13.71 6.44
C GLY A 294 -7.24 14.74 5.73
N ALA A 295 -6.70 15.90 5.33
CA ALA A 295 -7.44 16.85 4.51
C ALA A 295 -7.80 16.28 3.13
N SER A 296 -9.01 16.58 2.65
CA SER A 296 -9.46 16.21 1.30
C SER A 296 -9.40 17.42 0.37
N ILE A 297 -8.91 17.20 -0.85
CA ILE A 297 -8.84 18.21 -1.90
C ILE A 297 -9.69 17.75 -3.09
N ASN A 298 -10.76 18.48 -3.38
CA ASN A 298 -11.60 18.20 -4.54
C ASN A 298 -10.93 18.71 -5.82
N VAL A 299 -10.64 17.80 -6.75
CA VAL A 299 -10.05 18.13 -8.06
C VAL A 299 -10.98 17.63 -9.15
N ALA A 300 -11.43 18.53 -10.04
CA ALA A 300 -12.27 18.13 -11.15
C ALA A 300 -11.48 17.27 -12.15
N ARG A 301 -12.14 16.27 -12.74
CA ARG A 301 -11.49 15.35 -13.70
C ARG A 301 -10.84 16.11 -14.85
N SER A 302 -9.60 15.73 -15.20
CA SER A 302 -8.83 16.35 -16.29
C SER A 302 -8.57 17.85 -16.10
N THR A 303 -8.70 18.36 -14.88
CA THR A 303 -8.30 19.72 -14.52
C THR A 303 -7.07 19.69 -13.63
N SER A 304 -6.21 20.70 -13.72
CA SER A 304 -5.07 20.79 -12.82
C SER A 304 -5.55 21.09 -11.41
N MET A 305 -5.08 20.31 -10.46
CA MET A 305 -5.09 20.67 -9.05
C MET A 305 -4.34 22.00 -8.89
N SER A 306 -4.87 22.88 -8.03
CA SER A 306 -4.11 24.07 -7.60
C SER A 306 -2.88 23.60 -6.83
N SER A 307 -1.69 24.14 -7.14
CA SER A 307 -0.43 23.69 -6.53
C SER A 307 -0.55 23.63 -5.00
N VAL A 308 -0.28 22.44 -4.44
CA VAL A 308 -0.33 22.19 -2.99
C VAL A 308 1.09 22.21 -2.47
N THR A 309 1.37 23.09 -1.52
CA THR A 309 2.69 23.16 -0.87
C THR A 309 2.68 22.33 0.41
N ILE A 310 3.58 21.35 0.49
CA ILE A 310 3.89 20.64 1.74
C ILE A 310 5.13 21.29 2.34
N ILE A 311 5.05 21.68 3.62
CA ILE A 311 6.16 22.32 4.34
C ILE A 311 6.60 21.39 5.46
N ALA A 312 7.91 21.19 5.59
CA ALA A 312 8.52 20.45 6.69
C ALA A 312 9.38 21.39 7.52
N GLN A 313 9.28 21.25 8.83
CA GLN A 313 10.14 21.89 9.82
C GLN A 313 11.14 20.86 10.35
N ILE A 314 12.41 21.25 10.43
CA ILE A 314 13.46 20.40 11.00
C ILE A 314 13.18 20.12 12.49
N GLY A 315 13.46 18.90 12.94
CA GLY A 315 13.34 18.53 14.35
C GLY A 315 14.53 18.97 15.20
N CYS A 316 15.73 18.99 14.60
CA CYS A 316 16.99 19.22 15.31
C CYS A 316 17.79 20.37 14.72
N ILE A 317 18.49 21.10 15.58
CA ILE A 317 19.49 22.10 15.17
C ILE A 317 20.52 21.44 14.25
N ASN A 318 20.93 22.15 13.19
CA ASN A 318 21.92 21.69 12.20
C ASN A 318 21.51 20.46 11.38
N THR A 319 20.22 20.12 11.33
CA THR A 319 19.69 19.14 10.37
C THR A 319 19.14 19.84 9.14
N THR A 320 19.05 19.10 8.05
CA THR A 320 18.41 19.54 6.80
C THR A 320 17.46 18.47 6.32
N ILE A 321 16.35 18.86 5.70
CA ILE A 321 15.46 17.91 5.01
C ILE A 321 16.14 17.51 3.72
N VAL A 322 16.29 16.21 3.50
CA VAL A 322 16.96 15.61 2.33
C VAL A 322 16.01 14.85 1.43
N ASP A 323 14.82 14.48 1.94
CA ASP A 323 13.84 13.74 1.18
C ASP A 323 12.41 14.03 1.66
N PHE A 324 11.45 13.84 0.75
CA PHE A 324 10.03 13.68 1.03
C PHE A 324 9.62 12.31 0.49
N LEU A 325 9.66 11.31 1.37
CA LEU A 325 9.15 9.98 1.06
C LEU A 325 7.65 10.11 0.83
N LYS A 326 7.15 9.55 -0.28
CA LYS A 326 5.77 9.71 -0.69
C LYS A 326 5.27 8.51 -1.48
N ILE A 327 3.95 8.37 -1.50
CA ILE A 327 3.24 7.54 -2.47
C ILE A 327 2.25 8.43 -3.19
N SER A 328 2.47 8.58 -4.49
CA SER A 328 1.72 9.49 -5.36
C SER A 328 0.72 8.73 -6.22
N PRO A 329 -0.50 9.27 -6.40
CA PRO A 329 -1.39 8.82 -7.48
C PRO A 329 -0.70 8.97 -8.84
N PRO A 330 -1.04 8.11 -9.84
CA PRO A 330 -0.47 8.24 -11.18
C PRO A 330 -0.63 9.65 -11.76
N GLY A 331 0.45 10.17 -12.34
CA GLY A 331 0.49 11.50 -12.95
C GLY A 331 0.69 12.67 -11.97
N MET A 332 0.80 12.42 -10.67
CA MET A 332 1.18 13.46 -9.71
C MET A 332 2.69 13.69 -9.77
N THR A 333 3.11 14.95 -9.65
CA THR A 333 4.51 15.37 -9.68
C THR A 333 4.84 16.27 -8.50
N ALA A 334 6.09 16.24 -8.05
CA ALA A 334 6.61 17.09 -6.99
C ALA A 334 7.78 17.92 -7.51
N SER A 335 7.89 19.17 -7.04
CA SER A 335 9.08 19.99 -7.28
C SER A 335 10.31 19.44 -6.55
N ALA A 336 11.49 20.00 -6.87
CA ALA A 336 12.65 19.85 -6.00
C ALA A 336 12.38 20.44 -4.61
N ILE A 337 13.12 19.96 -3.61
CA ILE A 337 13.08 20.48 -2.24
C ILE A 337 13.66 21.89 -2.22
N VAL A 338 12.93 22.83 -1.65
CA VAL A 338 13.35 24.23 -1.51
C VAL A 338 13.40 24.58 -0.02
N GLN A 339 14.56 25.08 0.44
CA GLN A 339 14.69 25.68 1.77
C GLN A 339 14.10 27.09 1.76
N ASN A 340 13.37 27.45 2.81
CA ASN A 340 12.79 28.77 2.93
C ASN A 340 13.90 29.83 3.13
N PRO A 341 13.89 30.93 2.36
CA PRO A 341 14.97 31.92 2.36
C PRO A 341 15.02 32.79 3.62
N THR A 342 13.91 32.92 4.35
CA THR A 342 13.83 33.74 5.57
C THR A 342 13.83 32.90 6.85
N ASN A 343 13.54 31.60 6.75
CA ASN A 343 13.59 30.67 7.87
C ASN A 343 14.29 29.36 7.45
N SER A 344 15.57 29.23 7.82
CA SER A 344 16.39 28.05 7.49
C SER A 344 15.90 26.74 8.11
N SER A 345 14.95 26.78 9.05
CA SER A 345 14.34 25.59 9.64
C SER A 345 13.23 24.98 8.79
N LEU A 346 12.81 25.65 7.71
CA LEU A 346 11.67 25.24 6.89
C LEU A 346 12.09 24.83 5.48
N PHE A 347 11.52 23.72 5.01
CA PHE A 347 11.73 23.16 3.68
C PHE A 347 10.38 22.84 3.05
N SER A 348 10.29 22.84 1.73
CA SER A 348 9.02 22.58 1.06
C SER A 348 9.16 21.90 -0.29
N ILE A 349 8.09 21.23 -0.70
CA ILE A 349 7.84 20.76 -2.06
C ILE A 349 6.48 21.28 -2.53
N GLN A 350 6.34 21.46 -3.85
CA GLN A 350 5.07 21.78 -4.49
C GLN A 350 4.57 20.57 -5.27
N LEU A 351 3.31 20.18 -5.02
CA LEU A 351 2.63 19.08 -5.69
C LEU A 351 1.73 19.61 -6.79
N ASN A 352 1.82 18.98 -7.96
CA ASN A 352 0.96 19.23 -9.11
C ASN A 352 0.36 17.92 -9.59
N TRP A 353 -0.93 17.92 -9.92
CA TRP A 353 -1.63 16.71 -10.35
C TRP A 353 -2.78 17.04 -11.30
N ILE A 354 -2.96 16.20 -12.31
CA ILE A 354 -4.12 16.20 -13.19
C ILE A 354 -4.74 14.79 -13.11
N PRO A 355 -5.87 14.61 -12.40
CA PRO A 355 -6.52 13.31 -12.28
C PRO A 355 -7.03 12.80 -13.62
N THR A 356 -6.71 11.55 -13.92
CA THR A 356 -7.22 10.80 -15.09
C THR A 356 -8.36 9.86 -14.72
N THR A 357 -8.47 9.48 -13.45
CA THR A 357 -9.51 8.59 -12.91
C THR A 357 -10.47 9.36 -12.00
N LEU A 358 -11.71 8.85 -11.86
CA LEU A 358 -12.70 9.34 -10.90
C LEU A 358 -12.61 8.55 -9.59
N GLY A 359 -13.14 9.13 -8.51
CA GLY A 359 -13.19 8.54 -7.16
C GLY A 359 -12.04 9.01 -6.28
N SER A 360 -12.09 8.63 -5.00
CA SER A 360 -11.09 9.01 -4.01
C SER A 360 -9.69 8.50 -4.38
N GLN A 361 -8.67 9.31 -4.05
CA GLN A 361 -7.25 8.93 -4.13
C GLN A 361 -6.57 9.37 -2.84
N VAL A 362 -5.65 8.54 -2.34
CA VAL A 362 -4.87 8.82 -1.14
C VAL A 362 -3.45 9.17 -1.55
N PHE A 363 -2.95 10.28 -1.00
CA PHE A 363 -1.54 10.68 -1.06
C PHE A 363 -0.99 10.60 0.35
N CYS A 364 0.18 10.01 0.52
CA CYS A 364 0.89 10.00 1.80
C CYS A 364 2.27 10.60 1.60
N CYS A 365 2.74 11.39 2.56
CA CYS A 365 4.14 11.82 2.57
C CYS A 365 4.74 11.92 3.99
N ALA A 366 6.07 11.85 4.07
CA ALA A 366 6.82 12.18 5.26
C ALA A 366 8.15 12.81 4.88
N ALA A 367 8.57 13.81 5.66
CA ALA A 367 9.87 14.44 5.49
C ALA A 367 10.95 13.58 6.16
N ILE A 368 12.11 13.47 5.53
CA ILE A 368 13.28 12.78 6.09
C ILE A 368 14.45 13.77 6.17
N ASP A 369 15.10 13.83 7.32
CA ASP A 369 16.30 14.65 7.53
C ASP A 369 17.60 13.88 7.22
N ASN A 370 18.72 14.60 7.21
CA ASN A 370 20.05 14.03 6.98
C ASN A 370 20.56 13.09 8.09
N ASN A 371 19.88 13.04 9.24
CA ASN A 371 20.10 12.04 10.30
C ASN A 371 19.14 10.84 10.16
N LEU A 372 18.36 10.80 9.08
CA LEU A 372 17.33 9.82 8.80
C LEU A 372 16.18 9.80 9.82
N GLY A 373 15.97 10.91 10.53
CA GLY A 373 14.74 11.17 11.26
C GLY A 373 13.59 11.40 10.28
N GLN A 374 12.44 10.78 10.54
CA GLN A 374 11.26 10.90 9.69
C GLN A 374 10.12 11.56 10.46
N SER A 375 9.38 12.45 9.82
CA SER A 375 8.15 12.99 10.38
C SER A 375 7.07 11.91 10.50
N ASP A 376 6.02 12.20 11.26
CA ASP A 376 4.78 11.45 11.12
C ASP A 376 4.29 11.50 9.67
N MET A 377 3.59 10.45 9.26
CA MET A 377 2.97 10.37 7.94
C MET A 377 1.84 11.40 7.86
N TYR A 378 1.90 12.22 6.82
CA TYR A 378 0.94 13.26 6.47
C TYR A 378 -0.02 12.80 5.38
#